data_AF-A0A1C5E179-F1
#
_entry.id   AF-A0A1C5E179-F1
#
_cell.length_a   1.000
_cell.length_b   1.000
_cell.length_c   1.000
_cell.angle_alpha   90.00
_cell.angle_beta   90.00
_cell.angle_gamma   90.00
#
_symmetry.space_group_name_H-M   'P 1'
#
loop_
_entity.id
_entity.type
_entity.pdbx_description
1 polymer ?
#
loop_
_entity_poly.entity_id
_entity_poly.type
_entity_poly.pdbx_seq_one_letter_code
_entity_poly.pdbx_strand_id
1 'polypeptide(L)' 'MTYRQGQRVEYRDQQNQKQQGEIRQTEGSGAQTRYAVQNEKTMREEKINESQIERELS' A
#
# COMPACT_ATOMS: atom_id res chain seq x y z
N MET A 1 9.64 -0.39 -7.56
CA MET A 1 8.70 0.27 -8.49
C MET A 1 7.89 1.24 -7.67
N THR A 2 7.78 2.50 -8.08
CA THR A 2 7.02 3.48 -7.27
C THR A 2 5.53 3.39 -7.59
N TYR A 3 4.71 3.07 -6.59
CA TYR A 3 3.25 3.05 -6.72
C TYR A 3 2.68 4.47 -6.68
N ARG A 4 1.60 4.70 -7.42
CA ARG A 4 0.99 6.03 -7.58
C ARG A 4 -0.29 6.15 -6.77
N GLN A 5 -0.64 7.36 -6.38
CA GLN A 5 -1.97 7.65 -5.82
C GLN A 5 -3.08 7.20 -6.79
N GLY A 6 -4.14 6.59 -6.26
CA GLY A 6 -5.22 6.01 -7.05
C GLY A 6 -5.00 4.55 -7.46
N GLN A 7 -3.80 4.02 -7.29
CA GLN A 7 -3.46 2.67 -7.71
C GLN A 7 -3.95 1.65 -6.69
N ARG A 8 -4.62 0.59 -7.14
CA ARG A 8 -5.01 -0.55 -6.30
C ARG A 8 -3.87 -1.54 -6.18
N VAL A 9 -3.65 -2.02 -4.97
CA VAL A 9 -2.55 -2.93 -4.63
C VAL A 9 -3.02 -4.02 -3.67
N GLU A 10 -2.37 -5.18 -3.75
CA GLU A 10 -2.42 -6.22 -2.72
C GLU A 10 -1.16 -6.12 -1.86
N TYR A 11 -1.33 -6.12 -0.54
CA TYR A 11 -0.24 -5.94 0.41
C TYR A 11 -0.41 -6.80 1.66
N ARG A 12 0.67 -6.92 2.45
CA ARG A 12 0.68 -7.55 3.76
C ARG A 12 0.54 -6.52 4.87
N ASP A 13 -0.49 -6.68 5.70
CA ASP A 13 -0.63 -5.87 6.92
C ASP A 13 0.39 -6.29 8.01
N GLN A 14 0.34 -5.62 9.16
CA GLN A 14 1.23 -5.90 10.30
C GLN A 14 1.06 -7.31 10.88
N GLN A 15 -0.07 -7.96 10.61
CA GLN A 15 -0.36 -9.34 11.03
C GLN A 15 0.01 -10.35 9.92
N ASN A 16 0.72 -9.89 8.89
CA ASN A 16 1.11 -10.67 7.71
C ASN A 16 -0.10 -11.25 6.93
N GLN A 17 -1.27 -10.63 7.04
CA GLN A 17 -2.46 -11.01 6.29
C GLN A 17 -2.51 -10.25 4.97
N LYS A 18 -3.02 -10.92 3.92
CA LYS A 18 -3.25 -10.30 2.62
C LYS A 18 -4.45 -9.36 2.71
N GLN A 19 -4.21 -8.10 2.38
CA GLN A 19 -5.22 -7.07 2.24
C GLN A 19 -5.14 -6.43 0.86
N GLN A 20 -6.22 -5.74 0.49
CA GLN A 20 -6.30 -4.97 -0.75
C GLN A 20 -6.71 -3.55 -0.40
N GLY A 21 -6.19 -2.60 -1.16
CA GLY A 21 -6.47 -1.21 -0.93
C GLY A 21 -5.97 -0.31 -2.05
N GLU A 22 -6.36 0.96 -1.94
CA GLU A 22 -5.97 2.00 -2.88
C GLU A 22 -4.90 2.90 -2.25
N ILE A 23 -3.80 3.15 -2.98
CA ILE A 23 -2.77 4.09 -2.56
C ILE A 23 -3.38 5.49 -2.52
N ARG A 24 -3.39 6.12 -1.34
CA ARG A 24 -3.85 7.49 -1.13
C ARG A 24 -2.71 8.49 -1.12
N GLN A 25 -1.56 8.11 -0.57
CA GLN A 25 -0.39 8.98 -0.49
C GLN A 25 0.91 8.18 -0.61
N THR A 26 1.95 8.84 -1.10
CA THR A 26 3.31 8.32 -1.20
C THR A 26 4.24 9.28 -0.47
N GLU A 27 4.91 8.81 0.58
CA GLU A 27 5.84 9.58 1.42
C GLU A 27 7.28 9.07 1.20
N GLY A 28 8.23 10.00 1.03
CA GLY A 28 9.65 9.67 0.89
C GLY A 28 10.14 9.54 -0.55
N SER A 29 11.41 9.13 -0.70
CA SER A 29 12.05 8.95 -2.00
C SER A 29 13.04 7.78 -1.97
N GLY A 30 13.17 7.08 -3.11
CA GLY A 30 14.08 5.95 -3.25
C GLY A 30 13.68 4.74 -2.40
N ALA A 31 14.68 4.10 -1.78
CA ALA A 31 14.52 2.83 -1.06
C ALA A 31 13.70 2.89 0.24
N GLN A 32 13.32 4.10 0.71
CA GLN A 32 12.57 4.31 1.96
C GLN A 32 11.14 4.81 1.71
N THR A 33 10.63 4.60 0.50
CA THR A 33 9.27 5.03 0.14
C THR A 33 8.23 4.29 0.99
N ARG A 34 7.33 5.07 1.60
CA ARG A 34 6.18 4.59 2.36
C ARG A 34 4.90 4.98 1.62
N TYR A 35 3.88 4.15 1.76
CA TYR A 35 2.60 4.35 1.13
C TYR A 35 1.51 4.36 2.19
N ALA A 36 0.60 5.32 2.09
CA ALA A 36 -0.67 5.28 2.79
C ALA A 36 -1.68 4.59 1.88
N VAL A 37 -2.19 3.44 2.31
CA VAL A 37 -3.17 2.64 1.58
C VAL A 37 -4.50 2.69 2.31
N GLN A 38 -5.58 3.05 1.62
CA GLN A 38 -6.92 2.86 2.16
C GLN A 38 -7.36 1.41 1.93
N ASN A 39 -7.45 0.65 3.02
CA ASN A 39 -7.90 -0.73 3.02
C ASN A 39 -9.38 -0.81 2.60
N GLU A 40 -9.69 -1.63 1.60
CA GLU A 40 -11.06 -1.75 1.07
C GLU A 40 -12.03 -2.46 2.02
N LYS A 41 -11.52 -3.32 2.91
CA LYS A 41 -12.37 -4.05 3.87
C LYS A 41 -12.70 -3.23 5.10
N THR A 42 -11.69 -2.54 5.64
CA THR A 42 -11.82 -1.81 6.91
C THR A 42 -12.10 -0.33 6.72
N MET A 43 -11.93 0.19 5.50
CA MET A 43 -11.98 1.61 5.13
C MET A 43 -10.97 2.49 5.87
N ARG A 44 -10.02 1.87 6.58
CA ARG A 44 -8.97 2.56 7.34
C ARG A 44 -7.76 2.81 6.44
N GLU A 45 -7.07 3.90 6.73
CA GLU A 45 -5.77 4.18 6.12
C GLU A 45 -4.67 3.45 6.90
N GLU A 46 -3.80 2.76 6.18
CA GLU A 46 -2.69 1.97 6.71
C GLU A 46 -1.38 2.44 6.07
N LYS A 47 -0.37 2.70 6.90
CA LYS A 47 0.97 3.06 6.41
C LYS A 47 1.80 1.80 6.23
N ILE A 48 2.24 1.54 5.01
CA ILE A 48 3.03 0.36 4.63
C ILE A 48 4.30 0.76 3.89
N ASN A 49 5.29 -0.12 3.92
CA ASN A 49 6.50 0.02 3.10
C ASN A 49 6.31 -0.62 1.73
N GLU A 50 7.14 -0.24 0.75
CA GLU A 50 7.14 -0.87 -0.59
C GLU A 50 7.28 -2.39 -0.52
N SER A 51 8.09 -2.90 0.42
CA SER A 51 8.33 -4.34 0.61
C SER A 51 7.10 -5.13 1.06
N GLN A 52 6.05 -4.47 1.54
CA GLN A 52 4.80 -5.12 1.94
C GLN A 52 3.84 -5.27 0.77
N ILE A 53 4.06 -4.58 -0.34
CA ILE A 53 3.20 -4.65 -1.52
C ILE A 53 3.62 -5.86 -2.34
N GLU A 54 2.70 -6.82 -2.49
CA GLU A 54 2.98 -8.07 -3.22
C GLU A 54 2.69 -7.93 -4.72
N ARG A 55 1.68 -7.13 -5.10
CA ARG A 55 1.32 -6.90 -6.51
C ARG A 55 0.43 -5.68 -6.72
N GLU A 56 0.51 -5.12 -7.93
CA GLU A 56 -0.47 -4.19 -8.48
C GLU A 56 -1.74 -4.93 -8.94
N LEU A 57 -2.90 -4.33 -8.70
CA LEU A 57 -4.20 -4.79 -9.17
C LEU A 57 -4.74 -3.75 -10.16
N SER A 58 -4.35 -3.88 -11.42
CA SER A 58 -4.80 -3.04 -12.54
C SER A 58 -6.27 -3.27 -12.90
#